data_AF-A0A6M4BMU5-F1
#
_entry.id   AF-A0A6M4BMU5-F1
#
_cell.length_a   1.000
_cell.length_b   1.000
_cell.length_c   1.000
_cell.angle_alpha   90.00
_cell.angle_beta   90.00
_cell.angle_gamma   90.00
#
_symmetry.space_group_name_H-M   'P 1'
#
loop_
_entity.id
_entity.type
_entity.pdbx_description
1 polymer ?
#
loop_
_entity_poly.entity_id
_entity_poly.type
_entity_poly.pdbx_seq_one_letter_code
_entity_poly.pdbx_strand_id
1 'polypeptide(L)'
;FPAVVGAVENEQNDLSELNLSKSFLSNDTKSGEDIDIDDSASDKVVNNELNSCFLDMVETLAKQAPTTILQVKLLVKELQRINLLWDELCLGTLVQHHSDFTKRLSQLETEVTKVKNNANLSSEDKEKLIKEKHRIIFEPIVYVLEQLNQVTSAKPETPHEVSFQTKFQSNITDVIDKLKNPANPEIPQESWAPLKQFQIRLQQKVNKRTSYILKMSDISPVLAELKNTVITMPGLHTNQRTVRVTIKSVENNVAILPTKTRPKKLVFYGSDGKAYTYLFKGLEDLHLDERIMQLLSITNTMMARDSENNDNQTYRARHYSVIPLGPRSGLISWVDNVTPLFALYKRWQNREAAI
;
A
#
# COMPACT_ATOMS: atom_id res chain seq x y z
N PHE A 1 14.27 -15.69 -0.48
CA PHE A 1 15.18 -14.66 0.08
C PHE A 1 14.50 -13.31 0.25
N PRO A 2 13.87 -12.69 -0.78
CA PRO A 2 13.20 -11.38 -0.58
C PRO A 2 12.08 -11.41 0.48
N ALA A 3 11.33 -12.52 0.57
CA ALA A 3 10.30 -12.72 1.59
C ALA A 3 10.86 -12.73 3.03
N VAL A 4 12.02 -13.38 3.26
CA VAL A 4 12.66 -13.45 4.59
C VAL A 4 13.19 -12.08 5.03
N VAL A 5 13.82 -11.36 4.10
CA VAL A 5 14.30 -9.99 4.36
C VAL A 5 13.11 -9.04 4.59
N GLY A 6 12.05 -9.16 3.79
CA GLY A 6 10.85 -8.35 3.93
C GLY A 6 10.05 -8.62 5.20
N ALA A 7 10.11 -9.84 5.75
CA ALA A 7 9.51 -10.14 7.06
C ALA A 7 10.21 -9.38 8.19
N VAL A 8 11.56 -9.32 8.17
CA VAL A 8 12.37 -8.63 9.19
C VAL A 8 12.22 -7.11 9.11
N GLU A 9 12.14 -6.52 7.92
CA GLU A 9 12.07 -5.05 7.75
C GLU A 9 10.69 -4.45 8.06
N ASN A 10 9.60 -5.23 7.98
CA ASN A 10 8.24 -4.70 8.18
C ASN A 10 7.86 -4.42 9.64
N GLU A 11 8.46 -5.11 10.62
CA GLU A 11 8.19 -4.85 12.05
C GLU A 11 8.90 -3.59 12.58
N GLN A 12 9.91 -3.09 11.86
CA GLN A 12 10.61 -1.84 12.20
C GLN A 12 9.92 -0.59 11.65
N ASN A 13 8.84 -0.75 10.87
CA ASN A 13 8.06 0.36 10.31
C ASN A 13 6.86 0.69 11.22
N ASP A 14 6.85 1.90 11.78
CA ASP A 14 5.77 2.51 12.59
C ASP A 14 4.40 2.60 11.86
N LEU A 15 4.34 2.29 10.56
CA LEU A 15 3.11 2.13 9.76
C LEU A 15 2.19 1.00 10.26
N SER A 16 2.64 0.22 11.25
CA SER A 16 1.88 -0.79 11.98
C SER A 16 0.87 -0.19 12.96
N GLU A 17 1.14 1.02 13.50
CA GLU A 17 0.28 1.68 14.51
C GLU A 17 -0.88 2.47 13.88
N LEU A 18 -0.71 2.93 12.64
CA LEU A 18 -1.84 3.38 11.84
C LEU A 18 -2.63 2.14 11.44
N ASN A 19 -3.77 1.89 12.09
CA ASN A 19 -4.81 0.89 11.73
C ASN A 19 -5.36 1.10 10.30
N LEU A 20 -4.49 1.05 9.28
CA LEU A 20 -4.78 1.09 7.85
C LEU A 20 -5.31 -0.25 7.33
N SER A 21 -5.54 -1.21 8.22
CA SER A 21 -5.85 -2.59 7.92
C SER A 21 -7.32 -2.90 8.16
N LYS A 22 -8.12 -2.78 7.10
CA LYS A 22 -9.04 -3.83 6.60
C LYS A 22 -9.92 -3.28 5.48
N SER A 23 -10.55 -2.12 5.66
CA SER A 23 -11.68 -1.71 4.80
C SER A 23 -11.32 -1.03 3.47
N PHE A 24 -10.12 -0.45 3.32
CA PHE A 24 -9.83 0.31 2.10
C PHE A 24 -9.79 -0.58 0.86
N LEU A 25 -9.33 -1.83 0.98
CA LEU A 25 -9.13 -2.74 -0.16
C LEU A 25 -9.75 -4.14 0.00
N SER A 26 -10.22 -4.56 1.19
CA SER A 26 -10.98 -5.82 1.28
C SER A 26 -12.34 -5.65 0.60
N ASN A 27 -12.72 -6.64 -0.20
CA ASN A 27 -14.03 -6.74 -0.83
C ASN A 27 -15.10 -7.25 0.14
N ASP A 28 -14.82 -7.28 1.44
CA ASP A 28 -15.69 -7.90 2.42
C ASP A 28 -16.71 -6.91 2.97
N THR A 29 -17.79 -6.72 2.21
CA THR A 29 -19.11 -6.52 2.81
C THR A 29 -19.52 -7.80 3.52
N LYS A 30 -19.06 -8.00 4.76
CA LYS A 30 -19.78 -8.79 5.75
C LYS A 30 -19.94 -7.98 7.03
N SER A 31 -21.21 -7.69 7.27
CA SER A 31 -21.79 -7.19 8.52
C SER A 31 -21.40 -8.05 9.71
N GLY A 32 -21.08 -7.38 10.82
CA GLY A 32 -21.45 -7.81 12.17
C GLY A 32 -20.73 -9.02 12.77
N GLU A 33 -20.26 -8.78 13.99
CA GLU A 33 -20.03 -9.74 15.09
C GLU A 33 -18.61 -10.31 15.30
N ASP A 34 -18.21 -10.13 16.56
CA ASP A 34 -17.18 -10.74 17.39
C ASP A 34 -15.69 -10.48 17.08
N ILE A 35 -15.16 -9.52 17.86
CA ILE A 35 -13.72 -9.37 18.12
C ILE A 35 -13.41 -10.32 19.29
N ASP A 36 -12.89 -11.50 18.99
CA ASP A 36 -12.22 -12.35 19.98
C ASP A 36 -10.94 -11.63 20.45
N ILE A 37 -10.99 -11.12 21.68
CA ILE A 37 -9.86 -10.54 22.40
C ILE A 37 -9.34 -11.62 23.36
N ASP A 38 -8.65 -12.67 22.87
CA ASP A 38 -7.81 -13.49 23.78
C ASP A 38 -6.75 -14.40 23.14
N ASP A 39 -5.99 -13.95 22.12
CA ASP A 39 -4.84 -14.76 21.61
C ASP A 39 -3.53 -13.98 21.36
N SER A 40 -3.50 -12.67 21.66
CA SER A 40 -2.37 -11.80 21.27
C SER A 40 -1.06 -12.06 22.02
N ALA A 41 -1.08 -12.77 23.15
CA ALA A 41 0.10 -13.04 23.96
C ALA A 41 0.88 -14.29 23.49
N SER A 42 0.16 -15.32 23.02
CA SER A 42 0.72 -16.56 22.48
C SER A 42 1.40 -16.31 21.12
N ASP A 43 0.69 -15.61 20.22
CA ASP A 43 1.20 -15.27 18.88
C ASP A 43 2.43 -14.37 18.89
N LYS A 44 2.55 -13.45 19.87
CA LYS A 44 3.73 -12.58 20.01
C LYS A 44 5.00 -13.35 20.40
N VAL A 45 4.87 -14.41 21.20
CA VAL A 45 6.02 -15.24 21.61
C VAL A 45 6.49 -16.13 20.46
N VAL A 46 5.55 -16.75 19.73
CA VAL A 46 5.86 -17.57 18.54
C VAL A 46 6.47 -16.72 17.41
N ASN A 47 5.97 -15.50 17.20
CA ASN A 47 6.58 -14.55 16.25
C ASN A 47 8.01 -14.17 16.63
N ASN A 48 8.31 -13.98 17.92
CA ASN A 48 9.66 -13.64 18.37
C ASN A 48 10.67 -14.77 18.14
N GLU A 49 10.30 -16.03 18.34
CA GLU A 49 11.18 -17.18 18.10
C GLU A 49 11.47 -17.37 16.60
N LEU A 50 10.43 -17.28 15.76
CA LEU A 50 10.59 -17.33 14.30
C LEU A 50 11.43 -16.16 13.78
N ASN A 51 11.23 -14.96 14.33
CA ASN A 51 12.02 -13.78 13.99
C ASN A 51 13.51 -13.96 14.35
N SER A 52 13.82 -14.53 15.50
CA SER A 52 15.20 -14.89 15.85
C SER A 52 15.80 -15.84 14.81
N CYS A 53 15.06 -16.87 14.41
CA CYS A 53 15.51 -17.83 13.40
C CYS A 53 15.75 -17.17 12.03
N PHE A 54 14.87 -16.24 11.62
CA PHE A 54 15.04 -15.49 10.37
C PHE A 54 16.26 -14.57 10.42
N LEU A 55 16.49 -13.88 11.54
CA LEU A 55 17.67 -13.04 11.74
C LEU A 55 18.97 -13.87 11.67
N ASP A 56 19.01 -15.01 12.34
CA ASP A 56 20.15 -15.92 12.33
C ASP A 56 20.46 -16.47 10.93
N MET A 57 19.40 -16.82 10.16
CA MET A 57 19.55 -17.22 8.76
C MET A 57 20.11 -16.08 7.90
N VAL A 58 19.59 -14.85 8.06
CA VAL A 58 20.07 -13.69 7.30
C VAL A 58 21.52 -13.38 7.66
N GLU A 59 21.92 -13.49 8.93
CA GLU A 59 23.31 -13.28 9.36
C GLU A 59 24.24 -14.36 8.78
N THR A 60 23.82 -15.62 8.83
CA THR A 60 24.59 -16.74 8.26
C THR A 60 24.77 -16.58 6.75
N LEU A 61 23.72 -16.21 6.03
CA LEU A 61 23.78 -15.93 4.60
C LEU A 61 24.61 -14.68 4.28
N ALA A 62 24.59 -13.66 5.15
CA ALA A 62 25.41 -12.47 4.99
C ALA A 62 26.91 -12.79 5.13
N LYS A 63 27.28 -13.77 5.96
CA LYS A 63 28.68 -14.26 6.04
C LYS A 63 29.12 -14.96 4.74
N GLN A 64 28.21 -15.65 4.05
CA GLN A 64 28.52 -16.38 2.82
C GLN A 64 28.48 -15.50 1.56
N ALA A 65 27.50 -14.60 1.47
CA ALA A 65 27.25 -13.77 0.29
C ALA A 65 26.89 -12.33 0.69
N PRO A 66 27.82 -11.58 1.33
CA PRO A 66 27.55 -10.28 1.95
C PRO A 66 26.98 -9.27 0.96
N THR A 67 27.58 -9.17 -0.23
CA THR A 67 27.13 -8.25 -1.29
C THR A 67 25.72 -8.57 -1.77
N THR A 68 25.38 -9.86 -1.91
CA THR A 68 24.04 -10.27 -2.37
C THR A 68 22.99 -9.90 -1.33
N ILE A 69 23.25 -10.19 -0.05
CA ILE A 69 22.32 -9.90 1.04
C ILE A 69 22.13 -8.39 1.20
N LEU A 70 23.19 -7.60 1.15
CA LEU A 70 23.11 -6.14 1.23
C LEU A 70 22.29 -5.56 0.07
N GLN A 71 22.53 -6.01 -1.16
CA GLN A 71 21.79 -5.55 -2.33
C GLN A 71 20.30 -5.98 -2.29
N VAL A 72 19.99 -7.19 -1.80
CA VAL A 72 18.60 -7.64 -1.63
C VAL A 72 17.88 -6.84 -0.55
N LYS A 73 18.53 -6.56 0.60
CA LYS A 73 17.97 -5.67 1.64
C LYS A 73 17.63 -4.31 1.09
N LEU A 74 18.58 -3.69 0.38
CA LEU A 74 18.36 -2.40 -0.24
C LEU A 74 17.19 -2.43 -1.25
N LEU A 75 17.12 -3.47 -2.09
CA LEU A 75 16.02 -3.64 -3.04
C LEU A 75 14.67 -3.78 -2.34
N VAL A 76 14.56 -4.60 -1.30
CA VAL A 76 13.31 -4.82 -0.56
C VAL A 76 12.89 -3.54 0.16
N LYS A 77 13.80 -2.88 0.87
CA LYS A 77 13.54 -1.59 1.53
C LYS A 77 12.99 -0.54 0.57
N GLU A 78 13.61 -0.39 -0.60
CA GLU A 78 13.18 0.61 -1.58
C GLU A 78 11.86 0.22 -2.26
N LEU A 79 11.62 -1.08 -2.50
CA LEU A 79 10.31 -1.56 -2.96
C LEU A 79 9.20 -1.28 -1.94
N GLN A 80 9.48 -1.48 -0.64
CA GLN A 80 8.55 -1.13 0.43
C GLN A 80 8.29 0.39 0.50
N ARG A 81 9.31 1.23 0.25
CA ARG A 81 9.14 2.69 0.19
C ARG A 81 8.21 3.12 -0.95
N ILE A 82 8.41 2.58 -2.16
CA ILE A 82 7.55 2.95 -3.30
C ILE A 82 6.17 2.30 -3.23
N ASN A 83 5.93 1.41 -2.27
CA ASN A 83 4.66 0.72 -2.10
C ASN A 83 3.50 1.69 -1.89
N LEU A 84 3.65 2.54 -0.87
CA LEU A 84 2.67 3.52 -0.45
C LEU A 84 3.35 4.88 -0.30
N LEU A 85 3.15 5.75 -1.29
CA LEU A 85 3.69 7.10 -1.25
C LEU A 85 2.93 7.96 -0.24
N TRP A 86 3.54 9.03 0.28
CA TRP A 86 2.91 9.88 1.30
C TRP A 86 1.58 10.51 0.88
N ASP A 87 1.42 10.87 -0.40
CA ASP A 87 0.13 11.37 -0.90
C ASP A 87 -0.93 10.28 -1.04
N GLU A 88 -0.52 9.06 -1.37
CA GLU A 88 -1.39 7.88 -1.37
C GLU A 88 -1.81 7.51 0.06
N LEU A 89 -0.88 7.55 1.02
CA LEU A 89 -1.13 7.35 2.45
C LEU A 89 -2.14 8.37 2.97
N CYS A 90 -1.87 9.67 2.81
CA CYS A 90 -2.76 10.72 3.30
C CYS A 90 -4.17 10.61 2.69
N LEU A 91 -4.27 10.44 1.36
CA LEU A 91 -5.58 10.32 0.72
C LEU A 91 -6.30 9.03 1.16
N GLY A 92 -5.59 7.92 1.24
CA GLY A 92 -6.13 6.63 1.68
C GLY A 92 -6.72 6.71 3.08
N THR A 93 -5.97 7.26 4.04
CA THR A 93 -6.43 7.46 5.42
C THR A 93 -7.64 8.39 5.48
N LEU A 94 -7.63 9.53 4.77
CA LEU A 94 -8.76 10.45 4.77
C LEU A 94 -10.04 9.84 4.20
N VAL A 95 -9.93 9.05 3.13
CA VAL A 95 -11.08 8.37 2.53
C VAL A 95 -11.57 7.23 3.42
N GLN A 96 -10.68 6.49 4.07
CA GLN A 96 -11.04 5.43 5.02
C GLN A 96 -11.87 5.97 6.19
N HIS A 97 -11.49 7.11 6.76
CA HIS A 97 -12.18 7.72 7.89
C HIS A 97 -13.32 8.68 7.51
N HIS A 98 -13.58 8.88 6.22
CA HIS A 98 -14.54 9.88 5.73
C HIS A 98 -15.94 9.73 6.32
N SER A 99 -16.44 8.49 6.43
CA SER A 99 -17.77 8.21 6.97
C SER A 99 -17.87 8.50 8.47
N ASP A 100 -16.84 8.16 9.25
CA ASP A 100 -16.76 8.47 10.69
C ASP A 100 -16.66 9.97 10.92
N PHE A 101 -15.78 10.65 10.16
CA PHE A 101 -15.62 12.09 10.28
C PHE A 101 -16.92 12.85 9.95
N THR A 102 -17.66 12.40 8.93
CA THR A 102 -18.97 12.99 8.57
C THR A 102 -20.02 12.76 9.66
N LYS A 103 -20.04 11.58 10.29
CA LYS A 103 -20.92 11.30 11.43
C LYS A 103 -20.62 12.22 12.62
N ARG A 104 -19.34 12.40 12.95
CA ARG A 104 -18.88 13.30 14.03
C ARG A 104 -19.27 14.76 13.77
N LEU A 105 -19.17 15.21 12.52
CA LEU A 105 -19.64 16.55 12.13
C LEU A 105 -21.14 16.71 12.39
N SER A 106 -21.98 15.78 11.94
CA SER A 106 -23.43 15.81 12.18
C SER A 106 -23.80 15.74 13.66
N GLN A 107 -23.04 14.95 14.44
CA GLN A 107 -23.19 14.88 15.90
C GLN A 107 -22.91 16.23 16.55
N LEU A 108 -21.83 16.91 16.15
CA LEU A 108 -21.49 18.23 16.68
C LEU A 108 -22.56 19.27 16.32
N GLU A 109 -23.07 19.28 15.09
CA GLU A 109 -24.16 20.18 14.67
C GLU A 109 -25.43 20.01 15.54
N THR A 110 -25.77 18.77 15.85
CA THR A 110 -26.90 18.44 16.72
C THR A 110 -26.67 18.93 18.15
N GLU A 111 -25.47 18.71 18.70
CA GLU A 111 -25.12 19.15 20.05
C GLU A 111 -25.05 20.69 20.17
N VAL A 112 -24.50 21.38 19.17
CA VAL A 112 -24.50 22.85 19.10
C VAL A 112 -25.94 23.38 19.13
N THR A 113 -26.84 22.79 18.34
CA THR A 113 -28.25 23.19 18.30
C THR A 113 -28.93 23.01 19.66
N LYS A 114 -28.68 21.88 20.34
CA LYS A 114 -29.21 21.64 21.70
C LYS A 114 -28.70 22.66 22.71
N VAL A 115 -27.40 22.99 22.68
CA VAL A 115 -26.80 23.96 23.61
C VAL A 115 -27.35 25.37 23.36
N LYS A 116 -27.51 25.76 22.09
CA LYS A 116 -28.11 27.06 21.73
C LYS A 116 -29.55 27.21 22.22
N ASN A 117 -30.35 26.15 22.09
CA ASN A 117 -31.77 26.14 22.50
C ASN A 117 -32.00 26.04 24.02
N ASN A 118 -30.95 25.80 24.81
CA ASN A 118 -31.09 25.70 26.26
C ASN A 118 -31.31 27.09 26.89
N ALA A 119 -32.45 27.29 27.55
CA ALA A 119 -32.81 28.55 28.21
C ALA A 119 -32.09 28.76 29.56
N ASN A 120 -31.54 27.70 30.15
CA ASN A 120 -30.94 27.72 31.50
C ASN A 120 -29.44 28.06 31.51
N LEU A 121 -28.83 28.31 30.35
CA LEU A 121 -27.41 28.62 30.22
C LEU A 121 -27.20 30.07 29.80
N SER A 122 -26.23 30.73 30.41
CA SER A 122 -25.76 32.04 29.97
C SER A 122 -25.09 31.96 28.59
N SER A 123 -24.94 33.08 27.89
CA SER A 123 -24.24 33.11 26.59
C SER A 123 -22.79 32.63 26.72
N GLU A 124 -22.12 32.98 27.82
CA GLU A 124 -20.73 32.60 28.08
C GLU A 124 -20.59 31.10 28.38
N ASP A 125 -21.55 30.51 29.11
CA ASP A 125 -21.55 29.07 29.39
C ASP A 125 -21.86 28.25 28.14
N LYS A 126 -22.72 28.76 27.25
CA LYS A 126 -23.00 28.14 25.95
C LYS A 126 -21.74 28.07 25.10
N GLU A 127 -20.98 29.15 25.00
CA GLU A 127 -19.74 29.20 24.22
C GLU A 127 -18.70 28.22 24.76
N LYS A 128 -18.47 28.21 26.09
CA LYS A 128 -17.54 27.26 26.74
C LYS A 128 -17.97 25.81 26.51
N LEU A 129 -19.25 25.50 26.66
CA LEU A 129 -19.77 24.14 26.47
C LEU A 129 -19.65 23.69 25.00
N ILE A 130 -19.94 24.57 24.05
CA ILE A 130 -19.78 24.27 22.62
C ILE A 130 -18.31 24.00 22.29
N LYS A 131 -17.38 24.80 22.81
CA LYS A 131 -15.94 24.62 22.59
C LYS A 131 -15.44 23.27 23.15
N GLU A 132 -15.88 22.90 24.35
CA GLU A 132 -15.50 21.62 24.95
C GLU A 132 -16.10 20.44 24.19
N LYS A 133 -17.37 20.54 23.76
CA LYS A 133 -18.03 19.54 22.91
C LYS A 133 -17.33 19.38 21.56
N HIS A 134 -16.92 20.47 20.93
CA HIS A 134 -16.14 20.45 19.70
C HIS A 134 -14.84 19.66 19.92
N ARG A 135 -14.08 20.01 20.96
CA ARG A 135 -12.82 19.32 21.30
C ARG A 135 -13.02 17.81 21.46
N ILE A 136 -13.98 17.38 22.30
CA ILE A 136 -14.22 15.95 22.58
C ILE A 136 -14.63 15.19 21.31
N ILE A 137 -15.52 15.76 20.50
CA ILE A 137 -16.03 15.06 19.30
C ILE A 137 -14.95 14.96 18.21
N PHE A 138 -14.11 15.98 18.08
CA PHE A 138 -13.08 16.07 17.03
C PHE A 138 -11.72 15.51 17.44
N GLU A 139 -11.47 15.25 18.72
CA GLU A 139 -10.21 14.70 19.22
C GLU A 139 -9.76 13.44 18.46
N PRO A 140 -10.63 12.45 18.13
CA PRO A 140 -10.21 11.31 17.31
C PRO A 140 -9.84 11.67 15.86
N ILE A 141 -10.45 12.71 15.29
CA ILE A 141 -10.09 13.21 13.94
C ILE A 141 -8.71 13.86 13.98
N VAL A 142 -8.49 14.71 14.99
CA VAL A 142 -7.21 15.37 15.23
C VAL A 142 -6.12 14.33 15.44
N TYR A 143 -6.35 13.30 16.26
CA TYR A 143 -5.41 12.21 16.47
C TYR A 143 -4.97 11.55 15.16
N VAL A 144 -5.92 11.18 14.28
CA VAL A 144 -5.59 10.59 12.97
C VAL A 144 -4.72 11.53 12.13
N LEU A 145 -5.03 12.82 12.11
CA LEU A 145 -4.25 13.81 11.36
C LEU A 145 -2.86 14.04 11.97
N GLU A 146 -2.73 14.00 13.29
CA GLU A 146 -1.44 14.09 13.98
C GLU A 146 -0.55 12.90 13.67
N GLN A 147 -1.11 11.69 13.63
CA GLN A 147 -0.38 10.49 13.22
C GLN A 147 0.08 10.60 11.76
N LEU A 148 -0.78 11.07 10.85
CA LEU A 148 -0.39 11.36 9.46
C LEU A 148 0.72 12.41 9.39
N ASN A 149 0.60 13.47 10.18
CA ASN A 149 1.61 14.52 10.24
C ASN A 149 2.94 13.98 10.77
N GLN A 150 2.93 13.13 11.80
CA GLN A 150 4.13 12.50 12.35
C GLN A 150 4.88 11.68 11.29
N VAL A 151 4.18 10.82 10.56
CA VAL A 151 4.78 10.00 9.49
C VAL A 151 5.32 10.89 8.35
N THR A 152 4.54 11.88 7.92
CA THR A 152 4.92 12.74 6.78
C THR A 152 5.90 13.86 7.14
N SER A 153 6.14 14.11 8.43
CA SER A 153 7.18 15.03 8.93
C SER A 153 8.57 14.39 9.01
N ALA A 154 8.67 13.07 8.84
CA ALA A 154 9.93 12.36 8.89
C ALA A 154 10.94 12.94 7.88
N LYS A 155 12.24 12.78 8.15
CA LYS A 155 13.28 13.28 7.24
C LYS A 155 13.05 12.69 5.84
N PRO A 156 12.86 13.53 4.79
CA PRO A 156 12.62 13.02 3.45
C PRO A 156 13.90 12.36 2.90
N GLU A 157 13.74 11.19 2.31
CA GLU A 157 14.77 10.39 1.65
C GLU A 157 14.66 10.45 0.12
N THR A 158 13.51 10.90 -0.43
CA THR A 158 13.28 10.97 -1.88
C THR A 158 12.83 12.35 -2.36
N PRO A 159 13.10 12.72 -3.63
CA PRO A 159 12.59 13.97 -4.21
C PRO A 159 11.06 14.09 -4.14
N HIS A 160 10.34 12.98 -4.25
CA HIS A 160 8.89 12.94 -4.12
C HIS A 160 8.43 13.32 -2.70
N GLU A 161 9.10 12.79 -1.67
CA GLU A 161 8.86 13.12 -0.25
C GLU A 161 9.16 14.60 0.04
N VAL A 162 10.28 15.13 -0.45
CA VAL A 162 10.61 16.57 -0.35
C VAL A 162 9.52 17.42 -1.00
N SER A 163 9.08 17.06 -2.21
CA SER A 163 8.02 17.79 -2.89
C SER A 163 6.68 17.68 -2.16
N PHE A 164 6.40 16.58 -1.46
CA PHE A 164 5.18 16.43 -0.69
C PHE A 164 5.19 17.38 0.50
N GLN A 165 6.25 17.36 1.31
CA GLN A 165 6.40 18.23 2.47
C GLN A 165 6.30 19.71 2.08
N THR A 166 7.05 20.12 1.06
CA THR A 166 7.06 21.51 0.58
C THR A 166 5.66 21.99 0.17
N LYS A 167 4.79 21.10 -0.33
CA LYS A 167 3.47 21.46 -0.86
C LYS A 167 2.33 21.33 0.15
N PHE A 168 2.42 20.36 1.07
CA PHE A 168 1.28 19.94 1.88
C PHE A 168 1.53 20.00 3.39
N GLN A 169 2.78 20.05 3.85
CA GLN A 169 3.10 19.99 5.27
C GLN A 169 2.44 21.13 6.07
N SER A 170 2.62 22.37 5.59
CA SER A 170 2.01 23.55 6.21
C SER A 170 0.48 23.47 6.23
N ASN A 171 -0.13 22.87 5.20
CA ASN A 171 -1.58 22.68 5.15
C ASN A 171 -2.06 21.64 6.15
N ILE A 172 -1.32 20.55 6.35
CA ILE A 172 -1.66 19.52 7.36
C ILE A 172 -1.61 20.16 8.75
N THR A 173 -0.54 20.90 9.07
CA THR A 173 -0.40 21.59 10.35
C THR A 173 -1.51 22.64 10.57
N ASP A 174 -1.83 23.44 9.55
CA ASP A 174 -2.91 24.43 9.59
C ASP A 174 -4.30 23.79 9.80
N VAL A 175 -4.56 22.64 9.16
CA VAL A 175 -5.81 21.89 9.36
C VAL A 175 -5.89 21.35 10.79
N ILE A 176 -4.81 20.78 11.33
CA ILE A 176 -4.76 20.28 12.71
C ILE A 176 -5.03 21.43 13.69
N ASP A 177 -4.35 22.57 13.51
CA ASP A 177 -4.51 23.73 14.40
C ASP A 177 -5.95 24.27 14.35
N LYS A 178 -6.54 24.43 13.16
CA LYS A 178 -7.93 24.89 13.01
C LYS A 178 -8.98 23.93 13.60
N LEU A 179 -8.71 22.62 13.59
CA LEU A 179 -9.59 21.63 14.22
C LEU A 179 -9.43 21.61 15.76
N LYS A 180 -8.24 21.93 16.29
CA LYS A 180 -8.03 22.07 17.74
C LYS A 180 -8.57 23.39 18.28
N ASN A 181 -8.34 24.46 17.54
CA ASN A 181 -8.58 25.85 17.92
C ASN A 181 -9.53 26.52 16.90
N PRO A 182 -10.81 26.12 16.83
CA PRO A 182 -11.74 26.71 15.88
C PRO A 182 -12.03 28.18 16.21
N ALA A 183 -12.00 29.04 15.19
CA ALA A 183 -12.32 30.46 15.33
C ALA A 183 -13.79 30.68 15.74
N ASN A 184 -14.71 29.90 15.16
CA ASN A 184 -16.14 29.91 15.47
C ASN A 184 -16.61 28.50 15.85
N PRO A 185 -16.47 28.10 17.14
CA PRO A 185 -16.93 26.79 17.62
C PRO A 185 -18.42 26.52 17.36
N GLU A 186 -19.20 27.60 17.23
CA GLU A 186 -20.64 27.57 16.97
C GLU A 186 -21.03 27.17 15.55
N ILE A 187 -20.08 27.14 14.61
CA ILE A 187 -20.32 26.80 13.20
C ILE A 187 -19.43 25.62 12.83
N PRO A 188 -19.86 24.37 13.10
CA PRO A 188 -19.06 23.16 12.85
C PRO A 188 -18.55 23.02 11.42
N GLN A 189 -19.29 23.54 10.43
CA GLN A 189 -18.91 23.53 9.02
C GLN A 189 -17.66 24.35 8.73
N GLU A 190 -17.42 25.46 9.45
CA GLU A 190 -16.23 26.29 9.26
C GLU A 190 -14.97 25.59 9.76
N SER A 191 -15.05 24.92 10.91
CA SER A 191 -13.95 24.09 11.44
C SER A 191 -13.62 22.91 10.51
N TRP A 192 -14.63 22.36 9.83
CA TRP A 192 -14.48 21.22 8.92
C TRP A 192 -13.96 21.59 7.52
N ALA A 193 -14.26 22.80 7.04
CA ALA A 193 -13.93 23.23 5.69
C ALA A 193 -12.44 23.08 5.30
N PRO A 194 -11.45 23.39 6.16
CA PRO A 194 -10.03 23.19 5.85
C PRO A 194 -9.69 21.73 5.53
N LEU A 195 -10.19 20.78 6.31
CA LEU A 195 -9.96 19.35 6.10
C LEU A 195 -10.56 18.88 4.78
N LYS A 196 -11.80 19.32 4.48
CA LYS A 196 -12.45 19.02 3.20
C LYS A 196 -11.67 19.57 2.01
N GLN A 197 -11.18 20.81 2.10
CA GLN A 197 -10.36 21.42 1.05
C GLN A 197 -9.03 20.67 0.85
N PHE A 198 -8.39 20.25 1.94
CA PHE A 198 -7.17 19.45 1.90
C PHE A 198 -7.41 18.10 1.18
N GLN A 199 -8.47 17.39 1.54
CA GLN A 199 -8.85 16.12 0.89
C GLN A 199 -9.10 16.30 -0.62
N ILE A 200 -9.83 17.35 -1.01
CA ILE A 200 -10.10 17.66 -2.43
C ILE A 200 -8.80 17.91 -3.20
N ARG A 201 -7.86 18.68 -2.63
CA ARG A 201 -6.57 18.97 -3.29
C ARG A 201 -5.74 17.70 -3.50
N LEU A 202 -5.68 16.81 -2.50
CA LEU A 202 -5.01 15.51 -2.63
C LEU A 202 -5.67 14.65 -3.70
N GLN A 203 -7.00 14.57 -3.71
CA GLN A 203 -7.74 13.76 -4.69
C GLN A 203 -7.58 14.29 -6.13
N GLN A 204 -7.60 15.62 -6.31
CA GLN A 204 -7.32 16.25 -7.60
C GLN A 204 -5.91 15.94 -8.09
N LYS A 205 -4.90 15.91 -7.20
CA LYS A 205 -3.53 15.52 -7.57
C LYS A 205 -3.49 14.07 -8.03
N VAL A 206 -4.09 13.16 -7.27
CA VAL A 206 -4.07 11.72 -7.53
C VAL A 206 -4.79 11.35 -8.83
N ASN A 207 -5.90 12.01 -9.16
CA ASN A 207 -6.70 11.71 -10.35
C ASN A 207 -6.17 12.33 -11.65
N LYS A 208 -5.11 13.17 -11.60
CA LYS A 208 -4.48 13.71 -12.81
C LYS A 208 -3.85 12.59 -13.62
N ARG A 209 -4.00 12.64 -14.96
CA ARG A 209 -3.42 11.61 -15.85
C ARG A 209 -1.91 11.47 -15.70
N THR A 210 -1.21 12.57 -15.44
CA THR A 210 0.23 12.59 -15.17
C THR A 210 0.61 11.77 -13.94
N SER A 211 -0.31 11.58 -13.00
CA SER A 211 -0.10 10.81 -11.77
C SER A 211 -0.21 9.30 -11.98
N TYR A 212 -0.54 8.83 -13.18
CA TYR A 212 -0.44 7.41 -13.55
C TYR A 212 0.95 7.01 -14.04
N ILE A 213 1.89 7.95 -14.16
CA ILE A 213 3.27 7.67 -14.51
C ILE A 213 4.16 8.37 -13.49
N LEU A 214 4.90 7.59 -12.72
CA LEU A 214 5.92 8.07 -11.80
C LEU A 214 7.30 7.88 -12.41
N LYS A 215 8.25 8.73 -12.02
CA LYS A 215 9.67 8.51 -12.31
C LYS A 215 10.31 7.82 -11.13
N MET A 216 11.03 6.72 -11.38
CA MET A 216 11.79 6.00 -10.36
C MET A 216 12.78 6.94 -9.69
N SER A 217 13.45 7.82 -10.44
CA SER A 217 14.34 8.86 -9.89
C SER A 217 13.71 9.74 -8.81
N ASP A 218 12.39 9.95 -8.87
CA ASP A 218 11.68 10.82 -7.95
C ASP A 218 11.21 10.05 -6.70
N ILE A 219 10.84 8.78 -6.85
CA ILE A 219 10.26 7.94 -5.78
C ILE A 219 11.26 6.98 -5.12
N SER A 220 12.36 6.65 -5.79
CA SER A 220 13.51 5.89 -5.28
C SER A 220 14.74 6.12 -6.18
N PRO A 221 15.55 7.16 -5.87
CA PRO A 221 16.82 7.40 -6.57
C PRO A 221 17.74 6.17 -6.55
N VAL A 222 17.71 5.41 -5.45
CA VAL A 222 18.49 4.19 -5.27
C VAL A 222 18.15 3.14 -6.33
N LEU A 223 16.86 2.87 -6.56
CA LEU A 223 16.45 1.91 -7.60
C LEU A 223 16.70 2.45 -9.01
N ALA A 224 16.60 3.76 -9.21
CA ALA A 224 16.88 4.40 -10.50
C ALA A 224 18.37 4.30 -10.90
N GLU A 225 19.28 4.37 -9.92
CA GLU A 225 20.72 4.27 -10.12
C GLU A 225 21.25 2.83 -10.09
N LEU A 226 20.44 1.88 -9.61
CA LEU A 226 20.79 0.47 -9.49
C LEU A 226 21.23 -0.11 -10.83
N LYS A 227 22.49 -0.55 -10.91
CA LYS A 227 23.09 -1.12 -12.12
C LYS A 227 23.91 -2.37 -11.83
N ASN A 228 23.85 -3.33 -12.75
CA ASN A 228 24.67 -4.55 -12.79
C ASN A 228 24.77 -5.26 -11.43
N THR A 229 23.63 -5.60 -10.85
CA THR A 229 23.57 -6.22 -9.52
C THR A 229 23.88 -7.72 -9.56
N VAL A 230 24.16 -8.29 -8.39
CA VAL A 230 24.27 -9.74 -8.19
C VAL A 230 22.94 -10.41 -7.81
N ILE A 231 21.87 -9.60 -7.68
CA ILE A 231 20.52 -10.07 -7.33
C ILE A 231 19.96 -10.87 -8.49
N THR A 232 19.51 -12.11 -8.23
CA THR A 232 18.76 -12.90 -9.21
C THR A 232 17.43 -12.26 -9.53
N MET A 233 17.02 -12.32 -10.80
CA MET A 233 15.70 -11.84 -11.20
C MET A 233 14.58 -12.57 -10.41
N PRO A 234 13.65 -11.84 -9.76
CA PRO A 234 12.63 -12.45 -8.90
C PRO A 234 11.71 -13.43 -9.65
N GLY A 235 11.45 -14.60 -9.06
CA GLY A 235 10.49 -15.55 -9.62
C GLY A 235 10.94 -16.29 -10.89
N LEU A 236 12.18 -16.12 -11.35
CA LEU A 236 12.75 -16.98 -12.40
C LEU A 236 13.26 -18.28 -11.78
N HIS A 237 12.62 -19.40 -12.13
CA HIS A 237 13.09 -20.72 -11.74
C HIS A 237 14.40 -21.02 -12.46
N THR A 238 15.47 -21.20 -11.68
CA THR A 238 16.75 -21.63 -12.22
C THR A 238 16.70 -23.16 -12.32
N ASN A 239 16.36 -23.69 -13.51
CA ASN A 239 16.67 -25.09 -13.76
C ASN A 239 18.21 -25.21 -13.78
N GLN A 240 18.76 -26.34 -13.33
CA GLN A 240 20.22 -26.53 -13.18
C GLN A 240 21.05 -26.29 -14.47
N ARG A 241 20.41 -26.09 -15.63
CA ARG A 241 21.03 -25.83 -16.94
C ARG A 241 20.92 -24.38 -17.43
N THR A 242 20.16 -23.51 -16.76
CA THR A 242 19.95 -22.12 -17.23
C THR A 242 20.90 -21.15 -16.56
N VAL A 243 21.53 -20.28 -17.36
CA VAL A 243 22.36 -19.18 -16.88
C VAL A 243 21.56 -18.31 -15.90
N ARG A 244 22.15 -18.01 -14.73
CA ARG A 244 21.55 -17.16 -13.71
C ARG A 244 21.38 -15.73 -14.26
N VAL A 245 20.14 -15.31 -14.45
CA VAL A 245 19.81 -13.93 -14.87
C VAL A 245 19.78 -13.03 -13.63
N THR A 246 20.56 -11.96 -13.63
CA THR A 246 20.59 -10.96 -12.56
C THR A 246 19.95 -9.65 -12.99
N ILE A 247 19.57 -8.81 -12.04
CA ILE A 247 19.02 -7.48 -12.33
C ILE A 247 20.15 -6.57 -12.82
N LYS A 248 20.07 -6.19 -14.09
CA LYS A 248 20.97 -5.22 -14.74
C LYS A 248 20.58 -3.78 -14.42
N SER A 249 19.31 -3.44 -14.45
CA SER A 249 18.79 -2.11 -14.10
C SER A 249 17.28 -2.13 -13.91
N VAL A 250 16.71 -1.03 -13.40
CA VAL A 250 15.26 -0.83 -13.26
C VAL A 250 14.80 0.28 -14.23
N GLU A 251 13.65 0.09 -14.86
CA GLU A 251 13.05 1.11 -15.74
C GLU A 251 12.67 2.35 -14.94
N ASN A 252 13.00 3.53 -15.48
CA ASN A 252 12.73 4.79 -14.78
C ASN A 252 11.24 5.17 -14.83
N ASN A 253 10.46 4.70 -15.81
CA ASN A 253 9.05 4.99 -15.89
C ASN A 253 8.23 3.90 -15.18
N VAL A 254 7.52 4.28 -14.12
CA VAL A 254 6.65 3.39 -13.35
C VAL A 254 5.19 3.74 -13.64
N ALA A 255 4.47 2.83 -14.28
CA ALA A 255 3.04 3.04 -14.54
C ALA A 255 2.18 2.59 -13.35
N ILE A 256 1.22 3.40 -12.95
CA ILE A 256 0.22 3.06 -11.95
C ILE A 256 -1.05 2.63 -12.67
N LEU A 257 -1.57 1.44 -12.36
CA LEU A 257 -2.82 0.98 -12.97
C LEU A 257 -4.02 1.73 -12.38
N PRO A 258 -5.02 2.12 -13.21
CA PRO A 258 -6.18 2.88 -12.77
C PRO A 258 -7.24 1.96 -12.13
N THR A 259 -6.86 1.25 -11.06
CA THR A 259 -7.75 0.42 -10.25
C THR A 259 -7.85 0.98 -8.83
N LYS A 260 -8.77 0.44 -8.02
CA LYS A 260 -8.94 0.84 -6.61
C LYS A 260 -7.63 0.72 -5.81
N THR A 261 -6.89 -0.36 -6.04
CA THR A 261 -5.65 -0.72 -5.33
C THR A 261 -4.40 -0.02 -5.90
N ARG A 262 -4.53 0.69 -7.04
CA ARG A 262 -3.46 1.46 -7.71
C ARG A 262 -2.09 0.76 -7.73
N PRO A 263 -2.00 -0.50 -8.19
CA PRO A 263 -0.75 -1.24 -8.20
C PRO A 263 0.23 -0.65 -9.21
N LYS A 264 1.52 -0.82 -8.94
CA LYS A 264 2.62 -0.23 -9.72
C LYS A 264 3.19 -1.27 -10.68
N LYS A 265 3.21 -0.98 -11.97
CA LYS A 265 3.85 -1.80 -12.99
C LYS A 265 5.34 -1.46 -13.04
N LEU A 266 6.17 -2.38 -12.57
CA LEU A 266 7.62 -2.27 -12.54
C LEU A 266 8.23 -3.08 -13.68
N VAL A 267 9.33 -2.59 -14.26
CA VAL A 267 10.08 -3.31 -15.28
C VAL A 267 11.55 -3.36 -14.86
N PHE A 268 12.10 -4.58 -14.82
CA PHE A 268 13.50 -4.83 -14.55
C PHE A 268 14.17 -5.32 -15.84
N TYR A 269 15.39 -4.86 -16.10
CA TYR A 269 16.20 -5.37 -17.18
C TYR A 269 17.14 -6.44 -16.66
N GLY A 270 17.16 -7.61 -17.32
CA GLY A 270 18.05 -8.71 -16.99
C GLY A 270 19.47 -8.51 -17.53
N SER A 271 20.43 -9.23 -16.96
CA SER A 271 21.78 -9.37 -17.51
C SER A 271 21.80 -10.00 -18.90
N ASP A 272 20.73 -10.70 -19.29
CA ASP A 272 20.49 -11.25 -20.62
C ASP A 272 19.91 -10.24 -21.62
N GLY A 273 19.68 -8.99 -21.19
CA GLY A 273 19.14 -7.91 -22.01
C GLY A 273 17.61 -7.91 -22.16
N LYS A 274 16.88 -8.83 -21.52
CA LYS A 274 15.42 -8.89 -21.59
C LYS A 274 14.76 -8.00 -20.54
N ALA A 275 13.55 -7.55 -20.85
CA ALA A 275 12.69 -6.84 -19.91
C ALA A 275 11.78 -7.84 -19.16
N TYR A 276 11.77 -7.74 -17.85
CA TYR A 276 10.95 -8.53 -16.93
C TYR A 276 9.98 -7.61 -16.21
N THR A 277 8.69 -7.76 -16.52
CA THR A 277 7.65 -6.90 -16.00
C THR A 277 6.98 -7.56 -14.80
N TYR A 278 6.73 -6.77 -13.75
CA TYR A 278 6.02 -7.20 -12.56
C TYR A 278 4.90 -6.21 -12.22
N LEU A 279 3.80 -6.74 -11.72
CA LEU A 279 2.80 -5.99 -10.99
C LEU A 279 3.18 -5.99 -9.52
N PHE A 280 3.55 -4.82 -9.00
CA PHE A 280 3.80 -4.61 -7.59
C PHE A 280 2.50 -4.24 -6.89
N LYS A 281 2.10 -5.06 -5.93
CA LYS A 281 0.89 -4.88 -5.15
C LYS A 281 1.24 -4.56 -3.70
N GLY A 282 0.55 -3.55 -3.18
CA GLY A 282 0.68 -3.04 -1.83
C GLY A 282 -0.58 -3.24 -1.01
N LEU A 283 -0.39 -3.37 0.30
CA LEU A 283 -1.46 -3.54 1.29
C LEU A 283 -2.33 -4.78 1.03
N GLU A 284 -1.77 -5.77 0.32
CA GLU A 284 -2.39 -7.05 0.02
C GLU A 284 -1.43 -8.16 0.48
N ASP A 285 -2.00 -9.19 1.11
CA ASP A 285 -1.27 -10.42 1.43
C ASP A 285 -1.28 -11.33 0.19
N LEU A 286 -0.10 -11.62 -0.34
CA LEU A 286 0.08 -12.46 -1.54
C LEU A 286 0.52 -13.89 -1.22
N HIS A 287 0.61 -14.29 0.06
CA HIS A 287 1.05 -15.64 0.41
C HIS A 287 0.06 -16.70 -0.07
N LEU A 288 -1.25 -16.42 -0.04
CA LEU A 288 -2.24 -17.37 -0.57
C LEU A 288 -2.06 -17.57 -2.09
N ASP A 289 -1.93 -16.48 -2.85
CA ASP A 289 -1.65 -16.51 -4.29
C ASP A 289 -0.37 -17.30 -4.60
N GLU A 290 0.70 -17.09 -3.80
CA GLU A 290 1.94 -17.86 -3.90
C GLU A 290 1.69 -19.37 -3.75
N ARG A 291 0.92 -19.79 -2.73
CA ARG A 291 0.61 -21.21 -2.50
C ARG A 291 -0.23 -21.81 -3.62
N ILE A 292 -1.19 -21.06 -4.18
CA ILE A 292 -1.98 -21.53 -5.32
C ILE A 292 -1.07 -21.72 -6.54
N MET A 293 -0.14 -20.80 -6.82
CA MET A 293 0.81 -20.95 -7.93
C MET A 293 1.75 -22.15 -7.73
N GLN A 294 2.17 -22.43 -6.49
CA GLN A 294 2.94 -23.62 -6.15
C GLN A 294 2.15 -24.90 -6.41
N LEU A 295 0.87 -24.96 -6.00
CA LEU A 295 -0.01 -26.09 -6.28
C LEU A 295 -0.13 -26.35 -7.78
N LEU A 296 -0.38 -25.33 -8.59
CA LEU A 296 -0.46 -25.47 -10.05
C LEU A 296 0.85 -25.97 -10.65
N SER A 297 2.00 -25.56 -10.12
CA SER A 297 3.31 -26.08 -10.54
C SER A 297 3.46 -27.58 -10.25
N ILE A 298 2.99 -28.04 -9.08
CA ILE A 298 3.00 -29.46 -8.70
C ILE A 298 2.07 -30.26 -9.61
N THR A 299 0.83 -29.77 -9.84
CA THR A 299 -0.14 -30.40 -10.73
C THR A 299 0.41 -30.54 -12.16
N ASN A 300 1.05 -29.50 -12.68
CA ASN A 300 1.69 -29.56 -14.00
C ASN A 300 2.82 -30.59 -14.06
N THR A 301 3.57 -30.77 -12.98
CA THR A 301 4.64 -31.77 -12.90
C THR A 301 4.07 -33.19 -12.91
N MET A 302 2.92 -33.42 -12.25
CA MET A 302 2.21 -34.70 -12.27
C MET A 302 1.63 -34.99 -13.65
N MET A 303 0.93 -34.02 -14.26
CA MET A 303 0.34 -34.16 -15.60
C MET A 303 1.38 -34.36 -16.70
N ALA A 304 2.57 -33.76 -16.56
CA ALA A 304 3.65 -33.92 -17.54
C ALA A 304 4.13 -35.38 -17.62
N ARG A 305 4.20 -36.10 -16.48
CA ARG A 305 4.60 -37.51 -16.44
C ARG A 305 3.62 -38.41 -17.20
N ASP A 306 2.33 -38.11 -17.11
CA ASP A 306 1.30 -38.88 -17.80
C ASP A 306 1.26 -38.59 -19.31
N SER A 307 1.67 -37.37 -19.72
CA SER A 307 1.72 -36.96 -21.13
C SER A 307 2.90 -37.50 -21.93
N GLU A 308 3.94 -38.06 -21.29
CA GLU A 308 5.06 -38.74 -21.98
C GLU A 308 4.60 -39.96 -22.82
N ASN A 309 3.39 -40.47 -22.57
CA ASN A 309 2.77 -41.57 -23.31
C ASN A 309 1.77 -41.14 -24.40
N ASN A 310 1.51 -39.84 -24.59
CA ASN A 310 0.49 -39.33 -25.51
C ASN A 310 0.99 -38.08 -26.28
N ASP A 311 1.51 -38.30 -27.49
CA ASP A 311 2.17 -37.28 -28.34
C ASP A 311 1.33 -36.04 -28.68
N ASN A 312 0.00 -36.04 -28.44
CA ASN A 312 -0.91 -35.02 -28.95
C ASN A 312 -1.66 -34.18 -27.90
N GLN A 313 -1.47 -34.40 -26.59
CA GLN A 313 -2.20 -33.64 -25.56
C GLN A 313 -1.31 -33.23 -24.38
N THR A 314 -0.76 -32.02 -24.45
CA THR A 314 -0.09 -31.40 -23.31
C THR A 314 -1.11 -30.66 -22.44
N TYR A 315 -1.64 -31.32 -21.41
CA TYR A 315 -2.42 -30.65 -20.36
C TYR A 315 -1.49 -29.83 -19.48
N ARG A 316 -1.66 -28.49 -19.50
CA ARG A 316 -0.87 -27.58 -18.68
C ARG A 316 -1.72 -26.42 -18.18
N ALA A 317 -1.83 -26.30 -16.87
CA ALA A 317 -2.34 -25.10 -16.22
C ALA A 317 -1.29 -24.00 -16.32
N ARG A 318 -1.59 -22.91 -17.02
CA ARG A 318 -0.70 -21.74 -17.05
C ARG A 318 -0.69 -21.08 -15.67
N HIS A 319 0.50 -20.82 -15.15
CA HIS A 319 0.71 -20.16 -13.86
C HIS A 319 1.83 -19.11 -14.01
N TYR A 320 1.93 -18.20 -13.05
CA TYR A 320 2.91 -17.12 -13.01
C TYR A 320 3.60 -17.07 -11.64
N SER A 321 4.73 -16.38 -11.54
CA SER A 321 5.47 -16.30 -10.28
C SER A 321 4.92 -15.18 -9.40
N VAL A 322 4.70 -15.49 -8.13
CA VAL A 322 4.30 -14.56 -7.06
C VAL A 322 5.43 -14.54 -6.04
N ILE A 323 5.87 -13.33 -5.65
CA ILE A 323 6.99 -13.11 -4.74
C ILE A 323 6.53 -12.20 -3.61
N PRO A 324 6.10 -12.74 -2.46
CA PRO A 324 5.84 -11.94 -1.27
C PRO A 324 7.10 -11.18 -0.82
N LEU A 325 6.93 -9.92 -0.44
CA LEU A 325 7.98 -9.03 0.08
C LEU A 325 7.71 -8.62 1.54
N GLY A 326 6.91 -9.43 2.23
CA GLY A 326 6.41 -9.21 3.59
C GLY A 326 4.93 -9.59 3.69
N PRO A 327 4.28 -9.33 4.84
CA PRO A 327 2.88 -9.71 5.08
C PRO A 327 1.86 -8.91 4.24
N ARG A 328 2.26 -7.75 3.70
CA ARG A 328 1.34 -6.78 3.07
C ARG A 328 1.82 -6.26 1.71
N SER A 329 2.79 -6.91 1.07
CA SER A 329 3.21 -6.51 -0.28
C SER A 329 3.88 -7.64 -1.03
N GLY A 330 3.91 -7.53 -2.36
CA GLY A 330 4.73 -8.40 -3.17
C GLY A 330 4.62 -8.16 -4.67
N LEU A 331 5.40 -8.93 -5.42
CA LEU A 331 5.50 -8.85 -6.87
C LEU A 331 4.74 -10.01 -7.50
N ILE A 332 3.96 -9.72 -8.53
CA ILE A 332 3.32 -10.71 -9.39
C ILE A 332 3.92 -10.56 -10.78
N SER A 333 4.39 -11.65 -11.36
CA SER A 333 4.96 -11.61 -12.73
C SER A 333 3.88 -11.23 -13.73
N TRP A 334 4.19 -10.29 -14.61
CA TRP A 334 3.27 -9.87 -15.65
C TRP A 334 3.15 -10.96 -16.72
N VAL A 335 1.92 -11.23 -17.14
CA VAL A 335 1.65 -12.16 -18.24
C VAL A 335 1.35 -11.36 -19.49
N ASP A 336 2.22 -11.44 -20.48
CA ASP A 336 2.02 -10.81 -21.77
C ASP A 336 1.08 -11.63 -22.67
N ASN A 337 0.56 -10.98 -23.72
CA ASN A 337 -0.27 -11.60 -24.76
C ASN A 337 -1.57 -12.24 -24.24
N VAL A 338 -2.14 -11.69 -23.17
CA VAL A 338 -3.46 -12.06 -22.66
C VAL A 338 -4.48 -10.98 -22.97
N THR A 339 -5.71 -11.39 -23.32
CA THR A 339 -6.83 -10.47 -23.53
C THR A 339 -7.93 -10.80 -22.51
N PRO A 340 -8.29 -9.86 -21.61
CA PRO A 340 -9.42 -10.06 -20.70
C PRO A 340 -10.72 -10.28 -21.49
N LEU A 341 -11.53 -11.25 -21.08
CA LEU A 341 -12.82 -11.55 -21.74
C LEU A 341 -13.74 -10.31 -21.80
N PHE A 342 -13.75 -9.48 -20.75
CA PHE A 342 -14.52 -8.24 -20.73
C PHE A 342 -14.09 -7.26 -21.84
N ALA A 343 -12.82 -7.22 -22.20
CA ALA A 343 -12.34 -6.36 -23.30
C ALA A 343 -12.87 -6.84 -24.66
N LEU A 344 -13.00 -8.16 -24.85
CA LEU A 344 -13.63 -8.73 -26.06
C LEU A 344 -15.11 -8.36 -26.13
N TYR A 345 -15.84 -8.54 -25.02
CA TYR A 345 -17.25 -8.19 -24.92
C TYR A 345 -17.50 -6.71 -25.21
N LYS A 346 -16.74 -5.81 -24.57
CA LYS A 346 -16.85 -4.36 -24.78
C LYS A 346 -16.57 -3.95 -26.23
N ARG A 347 -15.57 -4.56 -26.87
CA ARG A 347 -15.27 -4.32 -28.30
C ARG A 347 -16.37 -4.83 -29.22
N TRP A 348 -17.03 -5.94 -28.88
CA TRP A 348 -18.19 -6.41 -29.61
C TRP A 348 -19.37 -5.44 -29.48
N GLN A 349 -19.73 -5.02 -28.25
CA GLN A 349 -20.82 -4.06 -28.03
C GLN A 349 -20.60 -2.74 -28.78
N ASN A 350 -19.37 -2.21 -28.78
CA ASN A 350 -19.05 -0.98 -29.51
C ASN A 350 -19.21 -1.13 -31.03
N ARG A 351 -19.00 -2.34 -31.57
CA ARG A 351 -19.22 -2.60 -33.00
C ARG A 351 -20.71 -2.68 -33.31
N GLU A 352 -21.49 -3.37 -32.48
CA GLU A 352 -22.95 -3.42 -32.62
C GLU A 352 -23.59 -2.03 -32.53
N ALA A 353 -23.12 -1.16 -31.62
CA ALA A 353 -23.63 0.20 -31.47
C ALA A 353 -23.24 1.15 -32.61
N ALA A 354 -22.31 0.75 -33.47
CA ALA A 354 -21.85 1.52 -34.62
C ALA A 354 -22.51 1.09 -35.95
N ILE A 355 -23.30 0.01 -35.92
CA ILE A 355 -24.18 -0.47 -36.99
C ILE A 355 -25.56 0.12 -36.74
#